data_AF-A0AAJ6BHI1-F1
#
_entry.id   AF-A0AAJ6BHI1-F1
#
_cell.length_a   1.000
_cell.length_b   1.000
_cell.length_c   1.000
_cell.angle_alpha   90.00
_cell.angle_beta   90.00
_cell.angle_gamma   90.00
#
_symmetry.space_group_name_H-M   'P 1'
#
loop_
_entity.id
_entity.type
_entity.pdbx_description
1 polymer ?
#
loop_
_entity_poly.entity_id
_entity_poly.type
_entity_poly.pdbx_seq_one_letter_code
_entity_poly.pdbx_strand_id
1 'polypeptide(L)'
;MKKHLFYILCLMAVLASCKKDSTRVFEEKADVRVGKTLTAFQQALTAAPNGWKAVLYPKGGGGYSFWMKFNNENRVTMVSDFDDETSTQVKSSSYRLKSLQQPVLIFDTYSYIHLLADPTPSISGGGNDGRGLSSDFEFMLLEGLIDSLSKGLPIDKMSLTGRFNGVVISLTKATAAEETAYQNGELFDLMLPVAQYVSTNTYLFLNIGDEKKLQVSLDPGRKNFSLGWEIGGVVYSSNSPFAFTLNGIQLQKPVEYNGKSFSEMFWDDAAQELYINLDGKRTVVQVSPTPILPLHLVIGTTGFSSILLPAAGTFPGWSTDFSTRRSAAAASMLAGPYRLTMGRMEFEFNSSLKTMTIWLEIFQGTAGFIATFSYTYTKTQAGEFKFTPADPAANGNGALIITDMAPLLTQRINADHFVLEYLNDVNEGNLGVIKSVEHSDFSLSGYFL
;
A
#
# COMPACT_ATOMS: atom_id res chain seq x y z
N MET A 1 -32.85 -79.21 8.08
CA MET A 1 -32.71 -78.59 9.42
C MET A 1 -31.37 -77.84 9.64
N LYS A 2 -30.22 -78.29 9.08
CA LYS A 2 -28.92 -77.60 9.27
C LYS A 2 -28.75 -76.22 8.58
N LYS A 3 -29.42 -75.97 7.43
CA LYS A 3 -29.34 -74.67 6.73
C LYS A 3 -30.05 -73.53 7.46
N HIS A 4 -31.21 -73.80 8.07
CA HIS A 4 -31.95 -72.79 8.84
C HIS A 4 -31.24 -72.37 10.13
N LEU A 5 -30.49 -73.28 10.76
CA LEU A 5 -29.69 -72.97 11.93
C LEU A 5 -28.55 -71.99 11.62
N PHE A 6 -27.97 -72.07 10.42
CA PHE A 6 -26.94 -71.13 9.97
C PHE A 6 -27.51 -69.73 9.71
N TYR A 7 -28.69 -69.63 9.09
CA TYR A 7 -29.37 -68.34 8.90
C TYR A 7 -29.80 -67.69 10.22
N ILE A 8 -30.24 -68.49 11.20
CA ILE A 8 -30.58 -67.99 12.55
C ILE A 8 -29.33 -67.51 13.30
N LEU A 9 -28.20 -68.24 13.18
CA LEU A 9 -26.93 -67.84 13.78
C LEU A 9 -26.36 -66.56 13.14
N CYS A 10 -26.46 -66.43 11.82
CA CYS A 10 -26.09 -65.19 11.11
C CYS A 10 -27.01 -64.02 11.51
N LEU A 11 -28.33 -64.24 11.64
CA LEU A 11 -29.27 -63.20 12.07
C LEU A 11 -29.00 -62.75 13.51
N MET A 12 -28.64 -63.67 14.41
CA MET A 12 -28.21 -63.32 15.78
C MET A 12 -26.87 -62.57 15.82
N ALA A 13 -25.95 -62.85 14.88
CA ALA A 13 -24.69 -62.10 14.78
C ALA A 13 -24.88 -60.66 14.29
N VAL A 14 -25.88 -60.38 13.43
CA VAL A 14 -26.21 -59.01 13.01
C VAL A 14 -26.89 -58.23 14.15
N LEU A 15 -27.67 -58.89 15.01
CA LEU A 15 -28.33 -58.25 16.16
C LEU A 15 -27.36 -57.95 17.34
N ALA A 16 -26.17 -58.58 17.37
CA ALA A 16 -25.15 -58.36 18.39
C ALA A 16 -24.17 -57.21 18.10
N SER A 17 -24.23 -56.58 16.91
CA SER A 17 -23.22 -55.62 16.44
C SER A 17 -23.46 -54.15 16.84
N CYS A 18 -24.37 -53.85 17.75
CA CYS A 18 -24.53 -52.49 18.28
C CYS A 18 -24.63 -52.52 19.81
N LYS A 19 -23.50 -52.75 20.48
CA LYS A 19 -23.30 -52.11 21.79
C LYS A 19 -23.28 -50.61 21.51
N LYS A 20 -24.38 -49.90 21.80
CA LYS A 20 -24.38 -48.44 21.94
C LYS A 20 -23.50 -48.14 23.14
N ASP A 21 -22.19 -48.01 22.91
CA ASP A 21 -21.30 -47.48 23.92
C ASP A 21 -21.67 -46.00 24.10
N SER A 22 -22.33 -45.70 25.22
CA SER A 22 -22.76 -44.35 25.55
C SER A 22 -21.64 -43.57 26.26
N THR A 23 -20.38 -43.98 26.08
CA THR A 23 -19.22 -43.22 26.51
C THR A 23 -19.24 -41.89 25.77
N ARG A 24 -19.78 -40.87 26.44
CA ARG A 24 -19.66 -39.51 25.95
C ARG A 24 -18.18 -39.16 25.97
N VAL A 25 -17.65 -38.67 24.85
CA VAL A 25 -16.28 -38.13 24.77
C VAL A 25 -16.11 -36.93 25.73
N PHE A 26 -17.22 -36.25 26.06
CA PHE A 26 -17.28 -35.16 27.02
C PHE A 26 -18.39 -35.41 28.05
N GLU A 27 -18.14 -35.11 29.32
CA GLU A 27 -19.14 -35.27 30.38
C GLU A 27 -20.39 -34.39 30.15
N GLU A 28 -20.18 -33.18 29.63
CA GLU A 28 -21.21 -32.19 29.36
C GLU A 28 -21.74 -32.26 27.92
N LYS A 29 -23.03 -31.90 27.75
CA LYS A 29 -23.63 -31.77 26.41
C LYS A 29 -23.01 -30.61 25.63
N ALA A 30 -23.02 -30.71 24.31
CA ALA A 30 -22.41 -29.71 23.42
C ALA A 30 -23.00 -28.30 23.58
N ASP A 31 -24.33 -28.19 23.73
CA ASP A 31 -25.04 -26.92 23.95
C ASP A 31 -24.61 -26.23 25.25
N VAL A 32 -24.45 -27.00 26.34
CA VAL A 32 -23.97 -26.48 27.63
C VAL A 32 -22.55 -25.96 27.52
N ARG A 33 -21.65 -26.73 26.87
CA ARG A 33 -20.25 -26.33 26.67
C ARG A 33 -20.14 -25.03 25.89
N VAL A 34 -20.88 -24.92 24.78
CA VAL A 34 -20.88 -23.71 23.96
C VAL A 34 -21.46 -22.51 24.72
N GLY A 35 -22.54 -22.71 25.48
CA GLY A 35 -23.10 -21.67 26.34
C GLY A 35 -22.08 -21.12 27.33
N LYS A 36 -21.33 -22.01 28.00
CA LYS A 36 -20.22 -21.61 28.89
C LYS A 36 -19.13 -20.84 28.16
N THR A 37 -18.74 -21.27 26.96
CA THR A 37 -17.74 -20.53 26.16
C THR A 37 -18.21 -19.12 25.81
N LEU A 38 -19.48 -18.95 25.41
CA LEU A 38 -20.03 -17.63 25.10
C LEU A 38 -20.09 -16.74 26.35
N THR A 39 -20.49 -17.28 27.50
CA THR A 39 -20.47 -16.55 28.78
C THR A 39 -19.05 -16.15 29.20
N ALA A 40 -18.09 -17.07 29.11
CA ALA A 40 -16.70 -16.79 29.44
C ALA A 40 -16.11 -15.73 28.48
N PHE A 41 -16.47 -15.79 27.20
CA PHE A 41 -16.02 -14.80 26.23
C PHE A 41 -16.64 -13.41 26.46
N GLN A 42 -17.94 -13.35 26.79
CA GLN A 42 -18.59 -12.12 27.21
C GLN A 42 -17.85 -11.48 28.40
N GLN A 43 -17.53 -12.28 29.41
CA GLN A 43 -16.76 -11.82 30.57
C GLN A 43 -15.36 -11.36 30.17
N ALA A 44 -14.68 -12.07 29.29
CA ALA A 44 -13.37 -11.66 28.79
C ALA A 44 -13.44 -10.29 28.10
N LEU A 45 -14.42 -10.08 27.21
CA LEU A 45 -14.62 -8.81 26.51
C LEU A 45 -14.84 -7.64 27.48
N THR A 46 -15.67 -7.83 28.51
CA THR A 46 -16.03 -6.76 29.47
C THR A 46 -15.08 -6.63 30.67
N ALA A 47 -14.18 -7.59 30.89
CA ALA A 47 -13.13 -7.53 31.90
C ALA A 47 -11.96 -6.61 31.53
N ALA A 48 -11.98 -5.99 30.35
CA ALA A 48 -11.06 -4.91 29.97
C ALA A 48 -11.71 -3.55 30.31
N PRO A 49 -11.49 -2.98 31.51
CA PRO A 49 -12.21 -1.80 31.97
C PRO A 49 -11.95 -0.55 31.11
N ASN A 50 -10.80 -0.50 30.43
CA ASN A 50 -10.43 0.59 29.52
C ASN A 50 -10.62 0.23 28.04
N GLY A 51 -11.25 -0.93 27.76
CA GLY A 51 -11.44 -1.43 26.41
C GLY A 51 -10.21 -2.14 25.82
N TRP A 52 -10.25 -2.31 24.50
CA TRP A 52 -9.32 -3.07 23.69
C TRP A 52 -8.79 -2.22 22.55
N LYS A 53 -7.48 -2.27 22.31
CA LYS A 53 -6.89 -1.86 21.03
C LYS A 53 -6.97 -3.05 20.09
N ALA A 54 -7.70 -2.90 19.01
CA ALA A 54 -7.85 -3.91 17.97
C ALA A 54 -7.15 -3.46 16.70
N VAL A 55 -6.55 -4.40 15.96
CA VAL A 55 -6.00 -4.17 14.63
C VAL A 55 -6.50 -5.25 13.70
N LEU A 56 -6.89 -4.84 12.50
CA LEU A 56 -7.38 -5.70 11.43
C LEU A 56 -6.78 -5.28 10.10
N TYR A 57 -6.38 -6.26 9.29
CA TYR A 57 -5.78 -6.05 7.97
C TYR A 57 -6.67 -6.71 6.90
N PRO A 58 -7.52 -5.95 6.19
CA PRO A 58 -8.39 -6.49 5.15
C PRO A 58 -7.61 -7.08 3.98
N LYS A 59 -8.23 -8.02 3.23
CA LYS A 59 -7.61 -8.57 2.02
C LYS A 59 -7.48 -7.54 0.88
N GLY A 60 -8.29 -6.49 0.91
CA GLY A 60 -8.28 -5.39 -0.06
C GLY A 60 -7.14 -4.39 0.14
N GLY A 61 -6.33 -4.53 1.20
CA GLY A 61 -5.20 -3.65 1.49
C GLY A 61 -5.39 -2.83 2.76
N GLY A 62 -4.31 -2.15 3.17
CA GLY A 62 -4.25 -1.34 4.37
C GLY A 62 -4.30 -2.14 5.68
N GLY A 63 -4.13 -1.43 6.80
CA GLY A 63 -4.41 -1.90 8.14
C GLY A 63 -5.26 -0.87 8.88
N TYR A 64 -6.13 -1.33 9.76
CA TYR A 64 -7.06 -0.48 10.47
C TYR A 64 -7.05 -0.82 11.94
N SER A 65 -6.87 0.21 12.76
CA SER A 65 -6.94 0.12 14.20
C SER A 65 -8.30 0.58 14.71
N PHE A 66 -8.66 0.03 15.85
CA PHE A 66 -9.85 0.39 16.58
C PHE A 66 -9.54 0.42 18.06
N TRP A 67 -10.10 1.38 18.78
CA TRP A 67 -10.33 1.21 20.21
C TRP A 67 -11.75 0.71 20.40
N MET A 68 -11.96 -0.34 21.20
CA MET A 68 -13.27 -0.98 21.42
C MET A 68 -13.53 -1.20 22.90
N LYS A 69 -14.61 -0.63 23.43
CA LYS A 69 -15.06 -0.86 24.81
C LYS A 69 -16.41 -1.56 24.85
N PHE A 70 -16.41 -2.81 25.28
CA PHE A 70 -17.60 -3.66 25.38
C PHE A 70 -18.25 -3.50 26.76
N ASN A 71 -19.57 -3.56 26.82
CA ASN A 71 -20.32 -3.57 28.08
C ASN A 71 -21.23 -4.81 28.19
N ASN A 72 -21.84 -4.98 29.37
CA ASN A 72 -22.74 -6.10 29.69
C ASN A 72 -24.15 -5.96 29.08
N GLU A 73 -24.44 -4.86 28.40
CA GLU A 73 -25.71 -4.60 27.69
C GLU A 73 -25.58 -4.88 26.19
N ASN A 74 -24.56 -5.66 25.79
CA ASN A 74 -24.26 -5.97 24.39
C ASN A 74 -24.01 -4.73 23.53
N ARG A 75 -23.44 -3.67 24.12
CA ARG A 75 -22.97 -2.47 23.42
C ARG A 75 -21.45 -2.44 23.34
N VAL A 76 -20.97 -1.94 22.22
CA VAL A 76 -19.55 -1.68 21.97
C VAL A 76 -19.40 -0.24 21.50
N THR A 77 -18.49 0.47 22.14
CA THR A 77 -18.10 1.82 21.77
C THR A 77 -16.77 1.78 21.02
N MET A 78 -16.65 2.56 19.95
CA MET A 78 -15.52 2.50 19.02
C MET A 78 -14.96 3.87 18.63
N VAL A 79 -13.65 3.89 18.38
CA VAL A 79 -12.89 4.88 17.61
C VAL A 79 -12.05 4.09 16.60
N SER A 80 -11.78 4.62 15.40
CA SER A 80 -11.00 3.92 14.37
C SER A 80 -10.07 4.87 13.62
N ASP A 81 -8.93 4.39 13.13
CA ASP A 81 -8.05 5.17 12.26
C ASP A 81 -8.54 5.20 10.79
N PHE A 82 -9.79 4.85 10.50
CA PHE A 82 -10.29 4.69 9.13
C PHE A 82 -10.24 6.00 8.33
N ASP A 83 -10.66 7.10 8.96
CA ASP A 83 -10.63 8.46 8.43
C ASP A 83 -10.60 9.50 9.58
N ASP A 84 -10.63 10.78 9.25
CA ASP A 84 -10.60 11.90 10.21
C ASP A 84 -11.80 11.90 11.16
N GLU A 85 -12.99 11.50 10.69
CA GLU A 85 -14.20 11.50 11.50
C GLU A 85 -14.19 10.35 12.51
N THR A 86 -13.85 9.15 12.05
CA THR A 86 -13.82 7.93 12.87
C THR A 86 -12.68 7.93 13.88
N SER A 87 -11.62 8.71 13.64
CA SER A 87 -10.47 8.85 14.55
C SER A 87 -10.67 9.88 15.66
N THR A 88 -11.70 10.72 15.53
CA THR A 88 -12.08 11.73 16.53
C THR A 88 -13.39 11.42 17.24
N GLN A 89 -14.38 10.85 16.54
CA GLN A 89 -15.70 10.62 17.08
C GLN A 89 -15.84 9.24 17.73
N VAL A 90 -16.37 9.24 18.96
CA VAL A 90 -16.70 8.02 19.69
C VAL A 90 -18.10 7.53 19.30
N LYS A 91 -18.22 6.34 18.73
CA LYS A 91 -19.51 5.77 18.29
C LYS A 91 -19.88 4.50 19.04
N SER A 92 -21.10 4.48 19.59
CA SER A 92 -21.67 3.26 20.20
C SER A 92 -22.52 2.47 19.20
N SER A 93 -22.35 1.15 19.20
CA SER A 93 -23.13 0.19 18.40
C SER A 93 -23.45 -1.06 19.24
N SER A 94 -24.20 -2.00 18.68
CA SER A 94 -24.49 -3.28 19.32
C SER A 94 -23.61 -4.40 18.76
N TYR A 95 -23.42 -5.44 19.58
CA TYR A 95 -22.84 -6.71 19.16
C TYR A 95 -23.65 -7.87 19.71
N ARG A 96 -23.43 -9.07 19.18
CA ARG A 96 -24.01 -10.31 19.68
C ARG A 96 -22.96 -11.41 19.72
N LEU A 97 -23.09 -12.28 20.72
CA LEU A 97 -22.38 -13.54 20.77
C LEU A 97 -23.35 -14.65 20.37
N LYS A 98 -23.02 -15.42 19.33
CA LYS A 98 -23.85 -16.53 18.86
C LYS A 98 -23.04 -17.81 18.69
N SER A 99 -23.71 -18.93 18.92
CA SER A 99 -23.22 -20.22 18.42
C SER A 99 -23.67 -20.40 16.99
N LEU A 100 -22.73 -20.40 16.04
CA LEU A 100 -22.96 -20.93 14.69
C LEU A 100 -22.24 -22.29 14.60
N GLN A 101 -21.44 -22.52 13.56
CA GLN A 101 -20.52 -23.67 13.52
C GLN A 101 -19.47 -23.60 14.65
N GLN A 102 -19.14 -22.38 15.09
CA GLN A 102 -18.28 -22.07 16.23
C GLN A 102 -18.88 -20.87 16.99
N PRO A 103 -18.45 -20.55 18.22
CA PRO A 103 -18.77 -19.28 18.88
C PRO A 103 -18.32 -18.08 18.02
N VAL A 104 -19.21 -17.11 17.81
CA VAL A 104 -18.98 -15.95 16.93
C VAL A 104 -19.33 -14.65 17.64
N LEU A 105 -18.43 -13.66 17.53
CA LEU A 105 -18.68 -12.24 17.78
C LEU A 105 -19.24 -11.59 16.52
N ILE A 106 -20.43 -11.02 16.60
CA ILE A 106 -21.11 -10.37 15.48
C ILE A 106 -21.32 -8.91 15.84
N PHE A 107 -20.80 -7.98 15.04
CA PHE A 107 -21.24 -6.58 15.09
C PHE A 107 -22.53 -6.48 14.26
N ASP A 108 -23.66 -6.17 14.89
CA ASP A 108 -24.99 -6.31 14.25
C ASP A 108 -25.71 -4.98 13.99
N THR A 109 -25.14 -3.87 14.43
CA THR A 109 -25.54 -2.52 14.01
C THR A 109 -24.37 -1.87 13.27
N TYR A 110 -24.67 -1.19 12.16
CA TYR A 110 -23.68 -0.52 11.32
C TYR A 110 -22.80 0.45 12.13
N SER A 111 -21.49 0.24 12.08
CA SER A 111 -20.46 0.86 12.92
C SER A 111 -19.14 0.96 12.15
N TYR A 112 -18.08 1.51 12.75
CA TYR A 112 -16.82 1.76 12.03
C TYR A 112 -16.18 0.49 11.44
N ILE A 113 -16.34 -0.68 12.06
CA ILE A 113 -15.84 -1.94 11.48
C ILE A 113 -16.56 -2.32 10.18
N HIS A 114 -17.81 -1.87 10.00
CA HIS A 114 -18.59 -2.15 8.79
C HIS A 114 -18.14 -1.30 7.60
N LEU A 115 -17.52 -0.14 7.83
CA LEU A 115 -17.01 0.72 6.75
C LEU A 115 -16.06 -0.07 5.84
N LEU A 116 -15.20 -0.90 6.42
CA LEU A 116 -14.24 -1.74 5.68
C LEU A 116 -14.90 -2.78 4.76
N ALA A 117 -16.16 -3.13 5.01
CA ALA A 117 -16.93 -4.08 4.23
C ALA A 117 -18.08 -3.41 3.46
N ASP A 118 -18.14 -2.08 3.45
CA ASP A 118 -19.21 -1.36 2.76
C ASP A 118 -19.15 -1.64 1.24
N PRO A 119 -20.28 -2.02 0.60
CA PRO A 119 -20.28 -2.33 -0.82
C PRO A 119 -20.00 -1.12 -1.72
N THR A 120 -20.05 0.11 -1.18
CA THR A 120 -19.82 1.36 -1.90
C THR A 120 -18.34 1.77 -1.76
N PRO A 121 -17.54 1.78 -2.84
CA PRO A 121 -16.10 2.07 -2.74
C PRO A 121 -15.77 3.45 -2.15
N SER A 122 -16.61 4.45 -2.39
CA SER A 122 -16.44 5.79 -1.80
C SER A 122 -16.68 5.84 -0.29
N ILE A 123 -17.33 4.83 0.28
CA ILE A 123 -17.56 4.70 1.73
C ILE A 123 -16.48 3.80 2.36
N SER A 124 -16.12 2.70 1.70
CA SER A 124 -15.10 1.77 2.20
C SER A 124 -13.66 2.24 1.98
N GLY A 125 -13.47 3.40 1.33
CA GLY A 125 -12.14 3.96 1.07
C GLY A 125 -11.39 3.22 -0.04
N GLY A 126 -12.09 2.46 -0.88
CA GLY A 126 -11.53 1.67 -1.98
C GLY A 126 -12.17 0.29 -2.12
N GLY A 127 -11.44 -0.65 -2.73
CA GLY A 127 -11.88 -2.03 -2.89
C GLY A 127 -12.69 -2.29 -4.17
N ASN A 128 -13.19 -3.53 -4.29
CA ASN A 128 -13.99 -3.94 -5.46
C ASN A 128 -15.48 -3.64 -5.23
N ASP A 129 -16.18 -3.24 -6.29
CA ASP A 129 -17.62 -3.01 -6.26
C ASP A 129 -18.38 -4.16 -5.59
N GLY A 130 -19.18 -3.84 -4.57
CA GLY A 130 -19.99 -4.81 -3.84
C GLY A 130 -19.23 -5.70 -2.85
N ARG A 131 -17.92 -5.52 -2.65
CA ARG A 131 -17.11 -6.31 -1.71
C ARG A 131 -16.34 -5.48 -0.67
N GLY A 132 -16.33 -4.15 -0.81
CA GLY A 132 -15.50 -3.25 0.00
C GLY A 132 -14.03 -3.68 0.00
N LEU A 133 -13.34 -3.51 1.13
CA LEU A 133 -11.95 -3.95 1.31
C LEU A 133 -11.82 -5.45 1.62
N SER A 134 -12.87 -6.26 1.39
CA SER A 134 -12.88 -7.69 1.72
C SER A 134 -12.53 -7.94 3.20
N SER A 135 -13.12 -7.14 4.08
CA SER A 135 -13.06 -7.27 5.54
C SER A 135 -14.21 -8.12 6.08
N ASP A 136 -14.16 -8.46 7.37
CA ASP A 136 -15.24 -9.13 8.09
C ASP A 136 -15.76 -8.23 9.22
N PHE A 137 -17.03 -8.41 9.59
CA PHE A 137 -17.64 -7.86 10.81
C PHE A 137 -18.29 -8.97 11.68
N GLU A 138 -18.03 -10.22 11.32
CA GLU A 138 -18.40 -11.42 12.08
C GLU A 138 -17.15 -12.27 12.28
N PHE A 139 -16.78 -12.53 13.54
CA PHE A 139 -15.52 -13.18 13.88
C PHE A 139 -15.71 -14.40 14.76
N MET A 140 -15.20 -15.54 14.30
CA MET A 140 -15.19 -16.80 15.00
C MET A 140 -14.05 -16.82 16.03
N LEU A 141 -14.31 -17.43 17.19
CA LEU A 141 -13.29 -17.68 18.19
C LEU A 141 -12.34 -18.78 17.71
N LEU A 142 -11.03 -18.54 17.85
CA LEU A 142 -10.00 -19.54 17.58
C LEU A 142 -9.96 -20.63 18.66
N GLU A 143 -9.59 -21.85 18.29
CA GLU A 143 -9.52 -23.00 19.20
C GLU A 143 -8.65 -22.72 20.43
N GLY A 144 -7.50 -22.07 20.26
CA GLY A 144 -6.61 -21.70 21.37
C GLY A 144 -7.24 -20.71 22.35
N LEU A 145 -8.09 -19.79 21.87
CA LEU A 145 -8.86 -18.89 22.72
C LEU A 145 -9.96 -19.65 23.47
N ILE A 146 -10.67 -20.54 22.79
CA ILE A 146 -11.70 -21.40 23.41
C ILE A 146 -11.09 -22.25 24.53
N ASP A 147 -9.92 -22.84 24.30
CA ASP A 147 -9.17 -23.60 25.30
C ASP A 147 -8.80 -22.71 26.50
N SER A 148 -8.24 -21.52 26.25
CA SER A 148 -7.87 -20.57 27.30
C SER A 148 -9.06 -20.14 28.15
N LEU A 149 -10.20 -19.83 27.52
CA LEU A 149 -11.45 -19.49 28.20
C LEU A 149 -11.97 -20.65 29.05
N SER A 150 -11.90 -21.89 28.53
CA SER A 150 -12.36 -23.08 29.24
C SER A 150 -11.54 -23.37 30.50
N LYS A 151 -10.27 -22.94 30.51
CA LYS A 151 -9.34 -23.07 31.64
C LYS A 151 -9.37 -21.86 32.58
N GLY A 152 -10.18 -20.84 32.29
CA GLY A 152 -10.24 -19.60 33.09
C GLY A 152 -8.94 -18.80 33.08
N LEU A 153 -8.13 -18.91 32.02
CA LEU A 153 -6.88 -18.16 31.90
C LEU A 153 -7.17 -16.67 31.67
N PRO A 154 -6.32 -15.77 32.20
CA PRO A 154 -6.45 -14.35 31.92
C PRO A 154 -6.24 -14.08 30.42
N ILE A 155 -7.14 -13.29 29.83
CA ILE A 155 -7.06 -12.88 28.43
C ILE A 155 -6.63 -11.42 28.38
N ASP A 156 -5.36 -11.15 28.10
CA ASP A 156 -4.84 -9.79 27.89
C ASP A 156 -4.66 -9.47 26.39
N LYS A 157 -4.59 -10.53 25.57
CA LYS A 157 -4.58 -10.48 24.12
C LYS A 157 -5.43 -11.61 23.56
N MET A 158 -6.09 -11.37 22.44
CA MET A 158 -6.84 -12.39 21.72
C MET A 158 -6.88 -12.10 20.23
N SER A 159 -7.06 -13.14 19.44
CA SER A 159 -7.32 -13.02 18.00
C SER A 159 -8.56 -13.80 17.63
N LEU A 160 -9.31 -13.28 16.68
CA LEU A 160 -10.52 -13.89 16.13
C LEU A 160 -10.40 -13.92 14.60
N THR A 161 -11.08 -14.86 13.95
CA THR A 161 -11.01 -15.01 12.49
C THR A 161 -12.36 -14.74 11.86
N GLY A 162 -12.36 -13.89 10.84
CA GLY A 162 -13.54 -13.51 10.08
C GLY A 162 -14.25 -14.71 9.46
N ARG A 163 -15.57 -14.71 9.46
CA ARG A 163 -16.38 -15.85 9.00
C ARG A 163 -16.45 -15.94 7.47
N PHE A 164 -16.40 -14.82 6.77
CA PHE A 164 -16.59 -14.75 5.33
C PHE A 164 -15.28 -14.58 4.58
N ASN A 165 -14.50 -13.53 4.90
CA ASN A 165 -13.21 -13.28 4.26
C ASN A 165 -12.03 -13.92 4.99
N GLY A 166 -12.20 -14.39 6.24
CA GLY A 166 -11.13 -15.04 6.99
C GLY A 166 -10.07 -14.07 7.49
N VAL A 167 -10.35 -12.76 7.53
CA VAL A 167 -9.38 -11.78 8.05
C VAL A 167 -9.24 -11.94 9.56
N VAL A 168 -8.04 -11.71 10.09
CA VAL A 168 -7.80 -11.82 11.53
C VAL A 168 -7.91 -10.43 12.15
N ILE A 169 -8.72 -10.32 13.21
CA ILE A 169 -8.69 -9.18 14.13
C ILE A 169 -7.91 -9.59 15.37
N SER A 170 -6.95 -8.76 15.78
CA SER A 170 -6.17 -8.97 16.99
C SER A 170 -6.46 -7.87 17.99
N LEU A 171 -6.78 -8.23 19.22
CA LEU A 171 -7.15 -7.32 20.30
C LEU A 171 -6.15 -7.44 21.45
N THR A 172 -5.73 -6.30 22.00
CA THR A 172 -4.90 -6.18 23.21
C THR A 172 -5.59 -5.23 24.18
N LYS A 173 -5.61 -5.53 25.47
CA LYS A 173 -6.20 -4.64 26.48
C LYS A 173 -5.58 -3.24 26.40
N ALA A 174 -6.43 -2.22 26.48
CA ALA A 174 -6.01 -0.83 26.60
C ALA A 174 -5.74 -0.49 28.07
N THR A 175 -4.83 0.46 28.28
CA THR A 175 -4.61 1.11 29.58
C THR A 175 -5.60 2.26 29.79
N ALA A 176 -5.70 2.77 31.02
CA ALA A 176 -6.56 3.91 31.32
C ALA A 176 -6.13 5.17 30.56
N ALA A 177 -4.81 5.40 30.42
CA ALA A 177 -4.28 6.51 29.65
C ALA A 177 -4.66 6.40 28.17
N GLU A 178 -4.60 5.20 27.59
CA GLU A 178 -4.99 4.98 26.19
C GLU A 178 -6.49 5.19 25.98
N GLU A 179 -7.36 4.75 26.89
CA GLU A 179 -8.80 5.07 26.81
C GLU A 179 -9.03 6.58 26.78
N THR A 180 -8.39 7.33 27.69
CA THR A 180 -8.50 8.79 27.73
C THR A 180 -8.02 9.41 26.41
N ALA A 181 -6.88 8.95 25.89
CA ALA A 181 -6.32 9.43 24.63
C ALA A 181 -7.27 9.22 23.44
N TYR A 182 -7.83 8.00 23.29
CA TYR A 182 -8.80 7.74 22.24
C TYR A 182 -10.08 8.57 22.38
N GLN A 183 -10.56 8.79 23.62
CA GLN A 183 -11.75 9.62 23.87
C GLN A 183 -11.52 11.11 23.59
N ASN A 184 -10.27 11.57 23.71
CA ASN A 184 -9.88 12.95 23.45
C ASN A 184 -9.55 13.23 21.98
N GLY A 185 -9.54 12.21 21.11
CA GLY A 185 -9.21 12.37 19.69
C GLY A 185 -7.71 12.31 19.38
N GLU A 186 -6.86 11.86 20.31
CA GLU A 186 -5.40 11.86 20.15
C GLU A 186 -4.92 10.92 19.03
N LEU A 187 -5.76 10.00 18.56
CA LEU A 187 -5.47 9.19 17.36
C LEU A 187 -5.40 10.07 16.11
N PHE A 188 -6.34 10.99 15.94
CA PHE A 188 -6.31 11.96 14.85
C PHE A 188 -5.14 12.94 14.99
N ASP A 189 -4.87 13.39 16.22
CA ASP A 189 -3.74 14.28 16.53
C ASP A 189 -2.38 13.65 16.17
N LEU A 190 -2.28 12.32 16.13
CA LEU A 190 -1.12 11.62 15.58
C LEU A 190 -1.19 11.50 14.04
N MET A 191 -2.33 11.09 13.49
CA MET A 191 -2.48 10.81 12.05
C MET A 191 -2.16 12.03 11.19
N LEU A 192 -2.68 13.19 11.59
CA LEU A 192 -2.55 14.44 10.84
C LEU A 192 -1.10 14.89 10.64
N PRO A 193 -0.26 15.08 11.68
CA PRO A 193 1.12 15.52 11.50
C PRO A 193 1.97 14.47 10.77
N VAL A 194 1.73 13.16 10.96
CA VAL A 194 2.42 12.13 10.18
C VAL A 194 2.09 12.27 8.69
N ALA A 195 0.82 12.47 8.33
CA ALA A 195 0.42 12.66 6.95
C ALA A 195 1.02 13.93 6.33
N GLN A 196 1.06 15.03 7.09
CA GLN A 196 1.68 16.29 6.66
C GLN A 196 3.20 16.19 6.52
N TYR A 197 3.86 15.50 7.45
CA TYR A 197 5.30 15.30 7.41
C TYR A 197 5.72 14.55 6.16
N VAL A 198 5.03 13.46 5.83
CA VAL A 198 5.35 12.64 4.65
C VAL A 198 5.00 13.34 3.34
N SER A 199 3.94 14.15 3.30
CA SER A 199 3.62 14.93 2.10
C SER A 199 4.63 16.06 1.84
N THR A 200 5.22 16.61 2.89
CA THR A 200 6.24 17.67 2.81
C THR A 200 7.64 17.10 2.51
N ASN A 201 7.96 15.92 3.04
CA ASN A 201 9.28 15.29 2.92
C ASN A 201 9.26 14.14 1.92
N THR A 202 9.52 14.45 0.64
CA THR A 202 9.37 13.51 -0.48
C THR A 202 10.34 12.31 -0.44
N TYR A 203 11.57 12.49 0.08
CA TYR A 203 12.60 11.44 0.05
C TYR A 203 13.06 11.07 1.45
N LEU A 204 12.31 10.18 2.07
CA LEU A 204 12.64 9.62 3.37
C LEU A 204 13.60 8.43 3.21
N PHE A 205 14.51 8.25 4.15
CA PHE A 205 15.39 7.10 4.19
C PHE A 205 15.80 6.67 5.59
N LEU A 206 16.24 5.42 5.70
CA LEU A 206 16.87 4.85 6.88
C LEU A 206 18.25 4.32 6.52
N ASN A 207 19.17 4.37 7.49
CA ASN A 207 20.45 3.67 7.42
C ASN A 207 20.39 2.48 8.36
N ILE A 208 20.16 1.28 7.81
CA ILE A 208 20.04 0.04 8.57
C ILE A 208 21.27 -0.83 8.28
N GLY A 209 22.20 -0.89 9.24
CA GLY A 209 23.38 -1.75 9.13
C GLY A 209 24.53 -1.11 8.34
N ASP A 210 24.50 -1.19 7.01
CA ASP A 210 25.67 -1.03 6.12
C ASP A 210 25.85 0.38 5.50
N GLU A 211 25.47 1.44 6.22
CA GLU A 211 25.48 2.85 5.77
C GLU A 211 24.70 3.17 4.49
N LYS A 212 24.17 2.17 3.77
CA LYS A 212 23.30 2.37 2.62
C LYS A 212 22.01 3.07 3.04
N LYS A 213 21.60 4.04 2.22
CA LYS A 213 20.29 4.67 2.33
C LYS A 213 19.23 3.72 1.78
N LEU A 214 18.31 3.32 2.64
CA LEU A 214 17.14 2.54 2.27
C LEU A 214 15.96 3.50 2.16
N GLN A 215 15.36 3.60 0.98
CA GLN A 215 14.23 4.48 0.74
C GLN A 215 13.06 4.06 1.63
N VAL A 216 12.55 5.00 2.40
CA VAL A 216 11.29 4.85 3.13
C VAL A 216 10.19 5.50 2.31
N SER A 217 9.12 4.76 2.08
CA SER A 217 7.90 5.30 1.48
C SER A 217 6.73 4.92 2.38
N LEU A 218 6.07 5.93 2.93
CA LEU A 218 4.89 5.78 3.76
C LEU A 218 3.70 6.39 3.00
N ASP A 219 2.63 5.62 2.81
CA ASP A 219 1.39 6.13 2.23
C ASP A 219 0.29 6.09 3.30
N PRO A 220 0.04 7.21 4.01
CA PRO A 220 -1.03 7.35 4.99
C PRO A 220 -2.43 7.03 4.43
N GLY A 221 -2.70 7.39 3.17
CA GLY A 221 -4.01 7.21 2.55
C GLY A 221 -4.27 5.74 2.19
N ARG A 222 -3.30 5.06 1.59
CA ARG A 222 -3.39 3.62 1.27
C ARG A 222 -2.98 2.71 2.43
N LYS A 223 -2.47 3.29 3.51
CA LYS A 223 -1.94 2.62 4.69
C LYS A 223 -0.95 1.52 4.38
N ASN A 224 0.01 1.85 3.52
CA ASN A 224 1.08 0.94 3.11
C ASN A 224 2.46 1.56 3.38
N PHE A 225 3.34 0.74 3.92
CA PHE A 225 4.75 1.07 4.12
C PHE A 225 5.60 0.28 3.12
N SER A 226 6.64 0.92 2.58
CA SER A 226 7.67 0.30 1.75
C SER A 226 9.06 0.71 2.21
N LEU A 227 9.97 -0.26 2.29
CA LEU A 227 11.40 -0.06 2.38
C LEU A 227 12.02 -0.51 1.06
N GLY A 228 12.64 0.40 0.32
CA GLY A 228 13.26 0.14 -0.98
C GLY A 228 14.78 0.27 -0.94
N TRP A 229 15.50 -0.59 -1.65
CA TRP A 229 16.96 -0.55 -1.71
C TRP A 229 17.49 -1.12 -3.02
N GLU A 230 18.76 -0.84 -3.31
CA GLU A 230 19.43 -1.29 -4.53
C GLU A 230 20.60 -2.24 -4.19
N ILE A 231 20.69 -3.34 -4.94
CA ILE A 231 21.82 -4.26 -4.93
C ILE A 231 22.12 -4.68 -6.38
N GLY A 232 23.30 -4.37 -6.87
CA GLY A 232 23.81 -4.87 -8.16
C GLY A 232 23.03 -4.37 -9.39
N GLY A 233 22.49 -3.17 -9.34
CA GLY A 233 21.64 -2.57 -10.38
C GLY A 233 20.19 -3.03 -10.34
N VAL A 234 19.75 -3.68 -9.26
CA VAL A 234 18.37 -4.16 -9.09
C VAL A 234 17.77 -3.52 -7.84
N VAL A 235 16.58 -2.96 -8.00
CA VAL A 235 15.79 -2.43 -6.88
C VAL A 235 14.96 -3.56 -6.27
N TYR A 236 15.08 -3.69 -4.95
CA TYR A 236 14.29 -4.55 -4.11
C TYR A 236 13.40 -3.69 -3.22
N SER A 237 12.26 -4.24 -2.81
CA SER A 237 11.43 -3.62 -1.79
C SER A 237 10.84 -4.65 -0.84
N SER A 238 10.64 -4.23 0.40
CA SER A 238 9.84 -4.94 1.39
C SER A 238 8.65 -4.07 1.75
N ASN A 239 7.45 -4.63 1.62
CA ASN A 239 6.20 -3.90 1.80
C ASN A 239 5.41 -4.50 2.95
N SER A 240 4.78 -3.65 3.76
CA SER A 240 3.82 -4.07 4.76
C SER A 240 2.69 -3.04 4.88
N PRO A 241 1.42 -3.46 4.81
CA PRO A 241 0.31 -2.65 5.30
C PRO A 241 0.56 -2.25 6.76
N PHE A 242 -0.01 -1.13 7.18
CA PHE A 242 0.08 -0.67 8.56
C PHE A 242 -1.26 -0.15 9.07
N ALA A 243 -1.40 -0.10 10.39
CA ALA A 243 -2.47 0.62 11.08
C ALA A 243 -1.86 1.70 11.97
N PHE A 244 -2.55 2.81 12.18
CA PHE A 244 -2.11 3.83 13.13
C PHE A 244 -2.30 3.35 14.57
N THR A 245 -1.41 3.78 15.44
CA THR A 245 -1.50 3.61 16.91
C THR A 245 -1.64 5.00 17.53
N LEU A 246 -1.51 5.14 18.86
CA LEU A 246 -1.42 6.47 19.49
C LEU A 246 -0.01 7.07 19.41
N ASN A 247 1.00 6.31 18.96
CA ASN A 247 2.40 6.74 18.98
C ASN A 247 3.09 6.70 17.60
N GLY A 248 2.39 6.24 16.56
CA GLY A 248 2.93 6.03 15.22
C GLY A 248 2.14 4.99 14.45
N ILE A 249 2.82 4.06 13.79
CA ILE A 249 2.20 2.99 12.98
C ILE A 249 2.69 1.61 13.42
N GLN A 250 1.82 0.62 13.24
CA GLN A 250 2.12 -0.80 13.41
C GLN A 250 2.01 -1.53 12.07
N LEU A 251 3.10 -2.15 11.64
CA LEU A 251 3.17 -2.94 10.42
C LEU A 251 2.51 -4.32 10.61
N GLN A 252 1.76 -4.78 9.62
CA GLN A 252 1.16 -6.12 9.58
C GLN A 252 2.22 -7.21 9.75
N LYS A 253 3.34 -7.05 9.06
CA LYS A 253 4.50 -7.92 9.14
C LYS A 253 5.74 -7.08 9.40
N PRO A 254 6.71 -7.60 10.16
CA PRO A 254 8.01 -6.96 10.26
C PRO A 254 8.60 -6.73 8.86
N VAL A 255 9.24 -5.59 8.67
CA VAL A 255 10.08 -5.35 7.51
C VAL A 255 11.51 -5.69 7.87
N GLU A 256 12.17 -6.42 6.98
CA GLU A 256 13.50 -6.97 7.21
C GLU A 256 14.50 -6.48 6.16
N TYR A 257 15.70 -6.14 6.62
CA TYR A 257 16.86 -5.86 5.75
C TYR A 257 18.14 -6.30 6.47
N ASN A 258 18.99 -7.08 5.79
CA ASN A 258 20.25 -7.59 6.31
C ASN A 258 20.16 -8.21 7.73
N GLY A 259 19.10 -9.02 7.96
CA GLY A 259 18.88 -9.70 9.24
C GLY A 259 18.40 -8.80 10.39
N LYS A 260 18.19 -7.50 10.13
CA LYS A 260 17.54 -6.58 11.06
C LYS A 260 16.08 -6.43 10.69
N SER A 261 15.22 -6.33 11.70
CA SER A 261 13.77 -6.24 11.52
C SER A 261 13.15 -5.21 12.44
N PHE A 262 12.12 -4.52 11.98
CA PHE A 262 11.25 -3.69 12.81
C PHE A 262 9.78 -3.85 12.39
N SER A 263 8.86 -3.62 13.32
CA SER A 263 7.41 -3.76 13.08
C SER A 263 6.62 -2.50 13.42
N GLU A 264 7.29 -1.47 13.92
CA GLU A 264 6.69 -0.21 14.33
C GLU A 264 7.57 0.96 13.89
N MET A 265 6.92 2.05 13.56
CA MET A 265 7.56 3.36 13.35
C MET A 265 6.77 4.37 14.18
N PHE A 266 7.47 5.30 14.79
CA PHE A 266 6.94 6.22 15.78
C PHE A 266 7.05 7.65 15.30
N TRP A 267 6.12 8.49 15.75
CA TRP A 267 6.18 9.93 15.59
C TRP A 267 6.75 10.56 16.86
N ASP A 268 7.69 11.48 16.70
CA ASP A 268 8.12 12.36 17.77
C ASP A 268 7.58 13.77 17.52
N ASP A 269 6.59 14.16 18.31
CA ASP A 269 5.94 15.46 18.16
C ASP A 269 6.84 16.63 18.54
N ALA A 270 7.76 16.46 19.49
CA ALA A 270 8.66 17.54 19.90
C ALA A 270 9.73 17.80 18.83
N ALA A 271 10.26 16.73 18.22
CA ALA A 271 11.27 16.81 17.19
C ALA A 271 10.69 16.93 15.75
N GLN A 272 9.38 16.70 15.59
CA GLN A 272 8.69 16.66 14.30
C GLN A 272 9.35 15.67 13.32
N GLU A 273 9.63 14.45 13.79
CA GLU A 273 10.32 13.43 12.99
C GLU A 273 9.75 12.03 13.19
N LEU A 274 9.92 11.18 12.17
CA LEU A 274 9.63 9.75 12.26
C LEU A 274 10.89 9.00 12.72
N TYR A 275 10.70 7.95 13.52
CA TYR A 275 11.81 7.08 13.92
C TYR A 275 11.36 5.63 14.09
N ILE A 276 12.31 4.70 14.04
CA ILE A 276 12.10 3.30 14.40
C ILE A 276 12.97 2.94 15.61
N ASN A 277 12.58 1.89 16.33
CA ASN A 277 13.45 1.26 17.32
C ASN A 277 14.08 0.02 16.68
N LEU A 278 15.39 0.04 16.52
CA LEU A 278 16.18 -1.01 15.89
C LEU A 278 17.25 -1.48 16.86
N ASP A 279 17.26 -2.77 17.20
CA ASP A 279 18.19 -3.35 18.19
C ASP A 279 18.22 -2.60 19.53
N GLY A 280 17.06 -2.13 20.00
CA GLY A 280 16.93 -1.34 21.24
C GLY A 280 17.42 0.11 21.14
N LYS A 281 17.74 0.60 19.94
CA LYS A 281 18.18 1.97 19.69
C LYS A 281 17.21 2.73 18.81
N ARG A 282 16.97 4.00 19.16
CA ARG A 282 16.23 4.94 18.31
C ARG A 282 17.04 5.23 17.04
N THR A 283 16.41 5.03 15.89
CA THR A 283 16.96 5.33 14.56
C THR A 283 15.99 6.24 13.83
N VAL A 284 16.39 7.48 13.58
CA VAL A 284 15.57 8.50 12.93
C VAL A 284 15.44 8.19 11.44
N VAL A 285 14.23 8.36 10.90
CA VAL A 285 13.97 8.39 9.46
C VAL A 285 14.42 9.75 8.94
N GLN A 286 15.46 9.74 8.11
CA GLN A 286 16.09 10.96 7.63
C GLN A 286 15.44 11.46 6.35
N VAL A 287 15.56 12.77 6.10
CA VAL A 287 15.09 13.42 4.88
C VAL A 287 16.28 13.66 3.95
N SER A 288 16.14 13.31 2.68
CA SER A 288 17.10 13.61 1.63
C SER A 288 16.55 14.71 0.73
N PRO A 289 17.37 15.68 0.27
CA PRO A 289 16.94 16.65 -0.73
C PRO A 289 16.79 16.02 -2.13
N THR A 290 17.40 14.86 -2.33
CA THR A 290 17.40 14.12 -3.60
C THR A 290 16.84 12.70 -3.41
N PRO A 291 16.25 12.11 -4.47
CA PRO A 291 15.79 10.72 -4.43
C PRO A 291 16.89 9.73 -4.03
N ILE A 292 16.48 8.66 -3.37
CA ILE A 292 17.39 7.66 -2.79
C ILE A 292 17.82 6.63 -3.84
N LEU A 293 16.85 6.15 -4.62
CA LEU A 293 17.09 5.16 -5.66
C LEU A 293 17.48 5.85 -6.97
N PRO A 294 18.45 5.32 -7.75
CA PRO A 294 18.84 5.89 -9.04
C PRO A 294 17.70 5.97 -10.05
N LEU A 295 17.58 7.09 -10.77
CA LEU A 295 16.48 7.34 -11.72
C LEU A 295 16.34 6.23 -12.77
N HIS A 296 17.45 5.80 -13.38
CA HIS A 296 17.45 4.75 -14.39
C HIS A 296 16.89 3.39 -13.91
N LEU A 297 16.78 3.17 -12.59
CA LEU A 297 16.18 1.97 -12.02
C LEU A 297 14.68 2.10 -11.73
N VAL A 298 14.19 3.33 -11.56
CA VAL A 298 12.79 3.60 -11.19
C VAL A 298 11.96 4.27 -12.30
N ILE A 299 12.60 4.85 -13.32
CA ILE A 299 11.89 5.47 -14.46
C ILE A 299 11.02 4.44 -15.20
N GLY A 300 9.79 4.84 -15.51
CA GLY A 300 8.77 4.00 -16.13
C GLY A 300 8.10 3.02 -15.15
N THR A 301 8.14 3.32 -13.85
CA THR A 301 7.33 2.70 -12.79
C THR A 301 6.31 3.71 -12.25
N THR A 302 5.35 3.26 -11.44
CA THR A 302 4.33 4.14 -10.84
C THR A 302 5.00 5.26 -10.02
N GLY A 303 4.72 6.52 -10.36
CA GLY A 303 5.26 7.71 -9.70
C GLY A 303 6.54 8.30 -10.32
N PHE A 304 7.12 7.62 -11.33
CA PHE A 304 8.21 8.13 -12.17
C PHE A 304 7.96 7.75 -13.63
N SER A 305 6.74 7.97 -14.12
CA SER A 305 6.30 7.49 -15.44
C SER A 305 6.91 8.28 -16.58
N SER A 306 7.11 9.58 -16.41
CA SER A 306 7.58 10.43 -17.51
C SER A 306 8.43 11.62 -17.06
N ILE A 307 9.08 12.23 -18.05
CA ILE A 307 9.83 13.49 -17.94
C ILE A 307 9.16 14.50 -18.87
N LEU A 308 8.50 15.51 -18.29
CA LEU A 308 7.78 16.57 -19.00
C LEU A 308 8.64 17.82 -19.18
N LEU A 309 9.00 18.11 -20.42
CA LEU A 309 9.71 19.31 -20.83
C LEU A 309 8.69 20.45 -21.04
N PRO A 310 8.87 21.61 -20.41
CA PRO A 310 7.97 22.74 -20.58
C PRO A 310 8.08 23.36 -21.99
N ALA A 311 7.07 24.13 -22.36
CA ALA A 311 7.06 24.93 -23.58
C ALA A 311 7.88 26.21 -23.36
N ALA A 312 9.21 26.08 -23.39
CA ALA A 312 10.15 27.16 -23.15
C ALA A 312 11.29 27.16 -24.18
N GLY A 313 12.03 28.27 -24.28
CA GLY A 313 13.28 28.35 -25.05
C GLY A 313 14.51 27.86 -24.27
N THR A 314 14.45 27.96 -22.94
CA THR A 314 15.48 27.52 -21.99
C THR A 314 14.82 26.94 -20.74
N PHE A 315 15.48 26.01 -20.08
CA PHE A 315 15.02 25.41 -18.83
C PHE A 315 16.23 24.86 -18.04
N PRO A 316 16.22 24.80 -16.70
CA PRO A 316 17.33 24.27 -15.93
C PRO A 316 17.68 22.83 -16.33
N GLY A 317 18.93 22.58 -16.72
CA GLY A 317 19.40 21.29 -17.22
C GLY A 317 19.38 21.13 -18.74
N TRP A 318 18.79 22.08 -19.48
CA TRP A 318 18.88 22.12 -20.93
C TRP A 318 20.24 22.65 -21.37
N SER A 319 20.92 21.85 -22.17
CA SER A 319 22.14 22.26 -22.86
C SER A 319 21.87 23.25 -24.00
N THR A 320 22.91 23.99 -24.40
CA THR A 320 22.86 24.86 -25.57
C THR A 320 22.59 24.08 -26.86
N ASP A 321 23.15 22.87 -27.02
CA ASP A 321 22.88 22.02 -28.20
C ASP A 321 21.40 21.63 -28.24
N PHE A 322 20.83 21.16 -27.12
CA PHE A 322 19.40 20.83 -27.04
C PHE A 322 18.50 22.02 -27.37
N SER A 323 18.71 23.17 -26.71
CA SER A 323 17.91 24.38 -26.97
C SER A 323 17.98 24.79 -28.44
N THR A 324 19.17 24.76 -29.05
CA THR A 324 19.35 25.10 -30.46
C THR A 324 18.59 24.15 -31.38
N ARG A 325 18.68 22.84 -31.15
CA ARG A 325 17.99 21.80 -31.93
C ARG A 325 16.48 21.88 -31.78
N ARG A 326 15.99 22.14 -30.57
CA ARG A 326 14.57 22.35 -30.29
C ARG A 326 14.03 23.57 -31.03
N SER A 327 14.73 24.70 -30.99
CA SER A 327 14.36 25.89 -31.75
C SER A 327 14.36 25.66 -33.25
N ALA A 328 15.34 24.92 -33.79
CA ALA A 328 15.40 24.57 -35.20
C ALA A 328 14.20 23.69 -35.63
N ALA A 329 13.85 22.69 -34.83
CA ALA A 329 12.69 21.84 -35.10
C ALA A 329 11.38 22.65 -35.06
N ALA A 330 11.20 23.51 -34.05
CA ALA A 330 10.04 24.38 -33.94
C ALA A 330 9.92 25.35 -35.13
N ALA A 331 11.04 25.92 -35.60
CA ALA A 331 11.07 26.79 -36.77
C ALA A 331 10.70 26.05 -38.06
N SER A 332 11.19 24.80 -38.23
CA SER A 332 10.84 23.95 -39.38
C SER A 332 9.34 23.66 -39.40
N MET A 333 8.76 23.24 -38.27
CA MET A 333 7.31 22.99 -38.14
C MET A 333 6.46 24.23 -38.48
N LEU A 334 6.89 25.42 -38.06
CA LEU A 334 6.19 26.68 -38.32
C LEU A 334 6.27 27.10 -39.80
N ALA A 335 7.39 26.82 -40.46
CA ALA A 335 7.58 27.04 -41.89
C ALA A 335 6.89 25.97 -42.76
N GLY A 336 6.58 24.82 -42.18
CA GLY A 336 5.90 23.70 -42.82
C GLY A 336 4.47 24.01 -43.27
N PRO A 337 3.86 23.10 -44.03
CA PRO A 337 2.55 23.31 -44.66
C PRO A 337 1.40 23.54 -43.66
N TYR A 338 1.56 23.03 -42.44
CA TYR A 338 0.55 23.12 -41.39
C TYR A 338 0.73 24.32 -40.47
N ARG A 339 1.86 25.05 -40.57
CA ARG A 339 2.22 26.22 -39.74
C ARG A 339 2.08 25.94 -38.24
N LEU A 340 2.72 24.88 -37.77
CA LEU A 340 2.55 24.37 -36.42
C LEU A 340 3.48 25.07 -35.43
N THR A 341 3.00 25.39 -34.24
CA THR A 341 3.84 25.80 -33.10
C THR A 341 4.05 24.64 -32.14
N MET A 342 5.23 24.61 -31.50
CA MET A 342 5.65 23.55 -30.58
C MET A 342 5.25 23.89 -29.14
N GLY A 343 4.59 22.94 -28.47
CA GLY A 343 4.22 23.02 -27.06
C GLY A 343 5.15 22.22 -26.15
N ARG A 344 4.59 21.67 -25.07
CA ARG A 344 5.32 20.81 -24.13
C ARG A 344 5.63 19.45 -24.78
N MET A 345 6.67 18.81 -24.28
CA MET A 345 7.11 17.50 -24.77
C MET A 345 7.29 16.55 -23.58
N GLU A 346 6.63 15.42 -23.60
CA GLU A 346 6.70 14.42 -22.54
C GLU A 346 7.43 13.17 -23.04
N PHE A 347 8.40 12.69 -22.27
CA PHE A 347 9.08 11.41 -22.48
C PHE A 347 8.47 10.42 -21.50
N GLU A 348 7.46 9.66 -21.94
CA GLU A 348 6.81 8.62 -21.15
C GLU A 348 7.57 7.31 -21.27
N PHE A 349 7.85 6.66 -20.15
CA PHE A 349 8.56 5.40 -20.08
C PHE A 349 7.64 4.29 -19.56
N ASN A 350 7.80 3.09 -20.11
CA ASN A 350 7.24 1.88 -19.54
C ASN A 350 8.36 0.86 -19.32
N SER A 351 8.71 0.62 -18.06
CA SER A 351 9.80 -0.29 -17.68
C SER A 351 9.47 -1.75 -17.98
N SER A 352 8.20 -2.14 -17.87
CA SER A 352 7.74 -3.52 -18.09
C SER A 352 7.74 -3.89 -19.57
N LEU A 353 7.28 -2.97 -20.43
CA LEU A 353 7.23 -3.15 -21.88
C LEU A 353 8.53 -2.75 -22.58
N LYS A 354 9.45 -2.09 -21.87
CA LYS A 354 10.69 -1.50 -22.42
C LYS A 354 10.42 -0.56 -23.59
N THR A 355 9.43 0.31 -23.42
CA THR A 355 9.05 1.32 -24.41
C THR A 355 9.23 2.72 -23.86
N MET A 356 9.48 3.66 -24.76
CA MET A 356 9.42 5.09 -24.47
C MET A 356 8.55 5.75 -25.55
N THR A 357 7.65 6.64 -25.16
CA THR A 357 6.85 7.43 -26.09
C THR A 357 7.15 8.90 -25.85
N ILE A 358 7.47 9.62 -26.94
CA ILE A 358 7.52 11.08 -26.91
C ILE A 358 6.15 11.60 -27.32
N TRP A 359 5.46 12.28 -26.41
CA TRP A 359 4.24 13.02 -26.68
C TRP A 359 4.56 14.48 -26.84
N LEU A 360 4.32 15.04 -28.02
CA LEU A 360 4.57 16.44 -28.30
C LEU A 360 3.25 17.17 -28.54
N GLU A 361 2.97 18.18 -27.72
CA GLU A 361 1.90 19.13 -28.00
C GLU A 361 2.28 19.98 -29.22
N ILE A 362 1.38 20.06 -30.19
CA ILE A 362 1.52 20.89 -31.39
C ILE A 362 0.24 21.70 -31.61
N PHE A 363 0.36 22.92 -32.12
CA PHE A 363 -0.80 23.79 -32.32
C PHE A 363 -0.87 24.33 -33.74
N GLN A 364 -2.07 24.31 -34.32
CA GLN A 364 -2.40 25.02 -35.54
C GLN A 364 -3.31 26.19 -35.18
N GLY A 365 -2.75 27.39 -35.04
CA GLY A 365 -3.48 28.52 -34.45
C GLY A 365 -3.82 28.19 -32.99
N THR A 366 -5.11 28.18 -32.64
CA THR A 366 -5.59 27.82 -31.29
C THR A 366 -5.97 26.35 -31.13
N ALA A 367 -5.97 25.57 -32.22
CA ALA A 367 -6.30 24.14 -32.17
C ALA A 367 -5.07 23.33 -31.73
N GLY A 368 -5.20 22.60 -30.62
CA GLY A 368 -4.16 21.73 -30.08
C GLY A 368 -4.30 20.29 -30.54
N PHE A 369 -3.16 19.66 -30.86
CA PHE A 369 -3.04 18.25 -31.24
C PHE A 369 -1.84 17.63 -30.52
N ILE A 370 -1.79 16.29 -30.50
CA ILE A 370 -0.65 15.54 -29.98
C ILE A 370 0.03 14.83 -31.15
N ALA A 371 1.35 15.02 -31.25
CA ALA A 371 2.23 14.26 -32.11
C ALA A 371 2.92 13.18 -31.28
N THR A 372 2.99 11.96 -31.79
CA THR A 372 3.52 10.81 -31.05
C THR A 372 4.77 10.29 -31.75
N PHE A 373 5.81 9.98 -30.98
CA PHE A 373 6.98 9.26 -31.49
C PHE A 373 7.27 8.08 -30.57
N SER A 374 7.03 6.87 -31.07
CA SER A 374 7.14 5.65 -30.27
C SER A 374 8.51 4.99 -30.42
N TYR A 375 9.02 4.46 -29.31
CA TYR A 375 10.31 3.79 -29.23
C TYR A 375 10.20 2.50 -28.41
N THR A 376 11.00 1.52 -28.80
CA THR A 376 11.48 0.49 -27.88
C THR A 376 12.84 0.92 -27.34
N TYR A 377 13.27 0.36 -26.21
CA TYR A 377 14.63 0.63 -25.72
C TYR A 377 15.33 -0.60 -25.17
N THR A 378 16.67 -0.55 -25.20
CA THR A 378 17.54 -1.42 -24.40
C THR A 378 18.20 -0.60 -23.31
N LYS A 379 18.57 -1.25 -22.19
CA LYS A 379 19.22 -0.62 -21.04
C LYS A 379 20.35 -1.51 -20.54
N THR A 380 21.56 -0.97 -20.39
CA THR A 380 22.69 -1.68 -19.78
C THR A 380 22.54 -1.76 -18.26
N GLN A 381 23.35 -2.59 -17.58
CA GLN A 381 23.37 -2.63 -16.12
C GLN A 381 23.79 -1.29 -15.49
N ALA A 382 24.64 -0.52 -16.18
CA ALA A 382 25.07 0.80 -15.76
C ALA A 382 24.02 1.90 -16.00
N GLY A 383 22.86 1.57 -16.57
CA GLY A 383 21.77 2.53 -16.79
C GLY A 383 21.86 3.31 -18.09
N GLU A 384 22.63 2.83 -19.07
CA GLU A 384 22.73 3.44 -20.39
C GLU A 384 21.61 2.92 -21.30
N PHE A 385 20.78 3.82 -21.81
CA PHE A 385 19.62 3.54 -22.65
C PHE A 385 19.95 3.74 -24.12
N LYS A 386 19.47 2.82 -24.96
CA LYS A 386 19.41 3.01 -26.42
C LYS A 386 17.97 3.00 -26.88
N PHE A 387 17.49 4.12 -27.43
CA PHE A 387 16.14 4.23 -27.99
C PHE A 387 16.15 3.83 -29.47
N THR A 388 15.27 2.91 -29.83
CA THR A 388 15.07 2.44 -31.20
C THR A 388 13.67 2.81 -31.66
N PRO A 389 13.53 3.65 -32.71
CA PRO A 389 12.21 4.07 -33.18
C PRO A 389 11.37 2.87 -33.58
N ALA A 390 10.11 2.87 -33.17
CA ALA A 390 9.11 1.88 -33.59
C ALA A 390 8.61 2.19 -35.02
N ASP A 391 7.70 1.36 -35.52
CA ASP A 391 7.08 1.53 -36.84
C ASP A 391 6.50 2.97 -36.99
N PRO A 392 6.86 3.72 -38.05
CA PRO A 392 6.31 5.05 -38.32
C PRO A 392 4.78 5.13 -38.33
N ALA A 393 4.08 4.02 -38.61
CA ALA A 393 2.62 3.95 -38.53
C ALA A 393 2.08 4.19 -37.11
N ALA A 394 2.90 3.96 -36.07
CA ALA A 394 2.54 4.21 -34.67
C ALA A 394 2.61 5.70 -34.27
N ASN A 395 3.14 6.57 -35.12
CA ASN A 395 3.43 7.96 -34.75
C ASN A 395 2.24 8.92 -34.90
N GLY A 396 1.12 8.50 -35.50
CA GLY A 396 -0.06 9.36 -35.69
C GLY A 396 0.31 10.70 -36.35
N ASN A 397 -0.05 11.83 -35.73
CA ASN A 397 0.33 13.17 -36.22
C ASN A 397 1.86 13.39 -36.27
N GLY A 398 2.64 12.65 -35.47
CA GLY A 398 4.11 12.70 -35.48
C GLY A 398 4.70 12.29 -36.82
N ALA A 399 4.02 11.42 -37.59
CA ALA A 399 4.45 11.06 -38.93
C ALA A 399 4.49 12.26 -39.90
N LEU A 400 3.64 13.27 -39.68
CA LEU A 400 3.55 14.48 -40.52
C LEU A 400 4.73 15.45 -40.31
N ILE A 401 5.35 15.41 -39.13
CA ILE A 401 6.40 16.36 -38.71
C ILE A 401 7.73 15.66 -38.40
N ILE A 402 7.87 14.38 -38.74
CA ILE A 402 9.07 13.60 -38.39
C ILE A 402 10.35 14.19 -39.00
N THR A 403 10.24 14.77 -40.20
CA THR A 403 11.34 15.48 -40.87
C THR A 403 11.67 16.79 -40.19
N ASP A 404 10.66 17.55 -39.76
CA ASP A 404 10.86 18.79 -38.99
C ASP A 404 11.56 18.51 -37.65
N MET A 405 11.23 17.37 -37.03
CA MET A 405 11.78 16.92 -35.76
C MET A 405 13.16 16.22 -35.88
N ALA A 406 13.70 16.06 -37.09
CA ALA A 406 14.98 15.40 -37.32
C ALA A 406 16.17 15.92 -36.46
N PRO A 407 16.29 17.23 -36.14
CA PRO A 407 17.35 17.73 -35.27
C PRO A 407 17.38 17.12 -33.88
N LEU A 408 16.21 16.72 -33.34
CA LEU A 408 16.09 16.08 -32.04
C LEU A 408 16.01 14.55 -32.16
N LEU A 409 15.22 14.03 -33.11
CA LEU A 409 14.97 12.59 -33.20
C LEU A 409 16.13 11.88 -33.89
N THR A 410 16.21 11.98 -35.22
CA THR A 410 17.19 11.23 -36.02
C THR A 410 18.64 11.58 -35.68
N GLN A 411 18.94 12.85 -35.36
CA GLN A 411 20.31 13.31 -35.10
C GLN A 411 20.78 13.15 -33.64
N ARG A 412 19.87 12.85 -32.70
CA ARG A 412 20.17 12.68 -31.28
C ARG A 412 19.48 11.46 -30.71
N ILE A 413 18.18 11.53 -30.39
CA ILE A 413 17.45 10.45 -29.68
C ILE A 413 17.63 9.07 -30.33
N ASN A 414 17.61 8.99 -31.66
CA ASN A 414 17.78 7.74 -32.40
C ASN A 414 19.24 7.32 -32.53
N ALA A 415 20.18 8.28 -32.49
CA ALA A 415 21.59 8.09 -32.80
C ALA A 415 22.43 7.75 -31.56
N ASP A 416 22.12 8.38 -30.44
CA ASP A 416 22.93 8.34 -29.23
C ASP A 416 22.44 7.28 -28.25
N HIS A 417 23.25 7.04 -27.24
CA HIS A 417 22.90 6.42 -25.98
C HIS A 417 22.71 7.49 -24.91
N PHE A 418 21.92 7.17 -23.88
CA PHE A 418 21.52 8.14 -22.88
C PHE A 418 21.63 7.61 -21.46
N VAL A 419 22.07 8.45 -20.54
CA VAL A 419 21.95 8.22 -19.10
C VAL A 419 20.85 9.10 -18.52
N LEU A 420 20.15 8.55 -17.53
CA LEU A 420 19.05 9.22 -16.84
C LEU A 420 19.42 9.51 -15.40
N GLU A 421 19.39 10.78 -15.03
CA GLU A 421 19.88 11.29 -13.74
C GLU A 421 18.88 12.28 -13.13
N TYR A 422 19.03 12.56 -11.84
CA TYR A 422 18.28 13.63 -11.17
C TYR A 422 19.07 14.93 -11.23
N LEU A 423 18.36 16.04 -11.40
CA LEU A 423 18.86 17.40 -11.18
C LEU A 423 18.02 18.05 -10.09
N ASN A 424 18.66 18.48 -9.01
CA ASN A 424 18.01 19.30 -7.98
C ASN A 424 18.23 20.77 -8.33
N ASP A 425 17.18 21.43 -8.81
CA ASP A 425 17.17 22.86 -9.07
C ASP A 425 16.50 23.61 -7.90
N VAL A 426 17.01 24.79 -7.58
CA VAL A 426 16.54 25.57 -6.43
C VAL A 426 15.12 26.12 -6.63
N ASN A 427 14.71 26.36 -7.88
CA ASN A 427 13.39 26.92 -8.21
C ASN A 427 12.43 25.85 -8.70
N GLU A 428 12.94 24.89 -9.48
CA GLU A 428 12.11 23.86 -10.12
C GLU A 428 12.02 22.55 -9.33
N GLY A 429 12.80 22.41 -8.25
CA GLY A 429 12.86 21.18 -7.46
C GLY A 429 13.61 20.07 -8.18
N ASN A 430 13.19 18.82 -7.98
CA ASN A 430 13.83 17.68 -8.62
C ASN A 430 13.29 17.43 -10.03
N LEU A 431 14.22 17.43 -10.98
CA LEU A 431 13.98 17.21 -12.40
C LEU A 431 14.62 15.89 -12.84
N GLY A 432 14.03 15.26 -13.84
CA GLY A 432 14.66 14.17 -14.58
C GLY A 432 15.49 14.72 -15.72
N VAL A 433 16.73 14.26 -15.86
CA VAL A 433 17.65 14.63 -16.93
C VAL A 433 17.88 13.44 -17.84
N ILE A 434 17.82 13.68 -19.16
CA ILE A 434 18.26 12.75 -20.20
C ILE A 434 19.51 13.36 -20.83
N LYS A 435 20.65 12.68 -20.71
CA LYS A 435 21.95 13.17 -21.18
C LYS A 435 22.58 12.18 -22.15
N SER A 436 23.06 12.68 -23.28
CA SER A 436 23.74 11.86 -24.28
C SER A 436 25.12 11.41 -23.79
N VAL A 437 25.48 10.17 -24.10
CA VAL A 437 26.79 9.58 -23.80
C VAL A 437 27.82 10.02 -24.84
N GLU A 438 27.45 10.03 -26.12
CA GLU A 438 28.33 10.41 -27.22
C GLU A 438 28.50 11.93 -27.34
N HIS A 439 27.47 12.69 -26.99
CA HIS A 439 27.45 14.15 -27.04
C HIS A 439 27.22 14.71 -25.64
N SER A 440 28.29 14.85 -24.87
CA SER A 440 28.21 15.33 -23.47
C SER A 440 27.61 16.73 -23.30
N ASP A 441 27.57 17.50 -24.39
CA ASP A 441 26.95 18.82 -24.52
C ASP A 441 25.48 18.77 -24.98
N PHE A 442 24.89 17.59 -25.09
CA PHE A 442 23.46 17.38 -25.31
C PHE A 442 22.80 16.80 -24.05
N SER A 443 22.09 17.66 -23.33
CA SER A 443 21.23 17.31 -22.21
C SER A 443 19.90 18.05 -22.28
N LEU A 444 18.85 17.38 -21.81
CA LEU A 444 17.51 17.92 -21.63
C LEU A 444 16.95 17.44 -20.29
N SER A 445 15.98 18.17 -19.77
CA SER A 445 15.41 17.91 -18.45
C SER A 445 13.95 18.34 -18.37
N GLY A 446 13.22 17.78 -17.41
CA GLY A 446 11.82 18.08 -17.20
C GLY A 446 11.29 17.63 -15.86
N TYR A 447 10.05 17.99 -15.56
CA TYR A 447 9.34 17.58 -14.35
C TYR A 447 8.95 16.12 -14.42
N PHE A 448 8.88 15.43 -13.28
CA PHE A 448 8.26 14.12 -13.20
C PHE A 448 6.73 14.24 -13.19
N LEU A 449 6.04 13.33 -13.89
CA LEU A 449 4.59 13.14 -13.82
C LEU A 449 4.20 11.76 -13.28
#